data_AF-A0AAE3GVZ1-F1
#
_entry.id   AF-A0AAE3GVZ1-F1
#
_cell.length_a   1.000
_cell.length_b   1.000
_cell.length_c   1.000
_cell.angle_alpha   90.00
_cell.angle_beta   90.00
_cell.angle_gamma   90.00
#
_symmetry.space_group_name_H-M   'P 1'
#
loop_
_entity.id
_entity.type
_entity.pdbx_description
1 polymer ?
#
loop_
_entity_poly.entity_id
_entity_poly.type
_entity_poly.pdbx_seq_one_letter_code
_entity_poly.pdbx_strand_id
1 'polypeptide(L)'
;MDLAQQIQLLIDHAPRDGTTPQMVEAISPILKLLASQLKHLEYHILQTLDEGWVVTTLSNRAQPDVEKNVIYAFPTLADAGDFQSSWDPQVIAVPVAVTHILFQMLALETVTSIVFFDTPGNLAAGTEVRRDDLQRLIQTQIQQTHLTPRSYPSNIPPNIA
;
A
#
# COMPACT_ATOMS: atom_id res chain seq x y z
N MET A 1 11.62 -7.13 -9.50
CA MET A 1 12.10 -6.17 -8.50
C MET A 1 11.78 -6.71 -7.11
N ASP A 2 12.73 -6.71 -6.18
CA ASP A 2 12.47 -7.11 -4.78
C ASP A 2 11.88 -5.94 -3.95
N LEU A 3 11.40 -6.23 -2.73
CA LEU A 3 10.79 -5.22 -1.85
C LEU A 3 11.73 -4.08 -1.47
N ALA A 4 13.04 -4.30 -1.38
CA ALA A 4 13.98 -3.24 -1.04
C ALA A 4 14.12 -2.25 -2.21
N GLN A 5 14.21 -2.77 -3.43
CA GLN A 5 14.24 -1.97 -4.65
C GLN A 5 12.94 -1.18 -4.84
N GLN A 6 11.77 -1.77 -4.56
CA GLN A 6 10.51 -1.03 -4.68
C GLN A 6 10.43 0.15 -3.70
N ILE A 7 10.90 -0.05 -2.47
CA ILE A 7 10.96 1.03 -1.47
C ILE A 7 11.92 2.12 -1.89
N GLN A 8 13.09 1.75 -2.43
CA GLN A 8 14.05 2.74 -2.92
C GLN A 8 13.43 3.63 -4.00
N LEU A 9 12.65 3.05 -4.93
CA LEU A 9 11.94 3.83 -5.94
C LEU A 9 10.93 4.82 -5.34
N LEU A 10 10.20 4.44 -4.28
CA LEU A 10 9.30 5.37 -3.58
C LEU A 10 10.06 6.55 -2.97
N ILE A 11 11.24 6.31 -2.39
CA ILE A 11 12.08 7.35 -1.80
C ILE A 11 12.68 8.25 -2.89
N ASP A 12 13.19 7.65 -3.97
CA ASP A 12 13.86 8.37 -5.06
C ASP A 12 12.89 9.26 -5.86
N HIS A 13 11.63 8.84 -5.98
CA HIS A 13 10.57 9.57 -6.68
C HIS A 13 9.71 10.46 -5.77
N ALA A 14 9.96 10.45 -4.45
CA ALA A 14 9.27 11.35 -3.54
C ALA A 14 9.58 12.83 -3.88
N PRO A 15 8.59 13.75 -3.75
CA PRO A 15 8.82 15.18 -3.86
C PRO A 15 10.03 15.65 -3.06
N ARG A 16 10.94 16.40 -3.70
CA ARG A 16 12.16 16.91 -3.04
C ARG A 16 11.89 18.22 -2.28
N ASP A 17 10.88 18.20 -1.43
CA ASP A 17 10.45 19.32 -0.58
C ASP A 17 11.19 19.39 0.77
N GLY A 18 12.12 18.45 1.00
CA GLY A 18 12.94 18.36 2.19
C GLY A 18 12.36 17.49 3.31
N THR A 19 11.11 17.04 3.21
CA THR A 19 10.43 16.25 4.26
C THR A 19 9.81 14.96 3.73
N THR A 20 9.24 14.97 2.52
CA THR A 20 8.50 13.82 1.99
C THR A 20 9.36 12.55 1.84
N PRO A 21 10.61 12.59 1.35
CA PRO A 21 11.44 11.38 1.25
C PRO A 21 11.72 10.73 2.62
N GLN A 22 11.90 11.54 3.66
CA GLN A 22 12.12 11.06 5.03
C GLN A 22 10.85 10.43 5.62
N MET A 23 9.67 10.95 5.27
CA MET A 23 8.39 10.35 5.68
C MET A 23 8.20 8.98 5.01
N VAL A 24 8.51 8.87 3.72
CA VAL A 24 8.49 7.59 2.99
C VAL A 24 9.47 6.59 3.62
N GLU A 25 10.69 7.02 3.92
CA GLU A 25 11.68 6.20 4.61
C GLU A 25 11.18 5.73 5.98
N ALA A 26 10.56 6.62 6.78
CA ALA A 26 10.04 6.30 8.11
C ALA A 26 8.94 5.24 8.10
N ILE A 27 8.07 5.22 7.08
CA ILE A 27 6.98 4.23 6.95
C ILE A 27 7.39 2.96 6.20
N SER A 28 8.56 2.96 5.54
CA SER A 28 9.05 1.85 4.73
C SER A 28 9.07 0.48 5.45
N PRO A 29 9.42 0.37 6.75
CA PRO A 29 9.34 -0.90 7.47
C PRO A 29 7.94 -1.51 7.47
N ILE A 30 6.90 -0.68 7.62
CA ILE A 30 5.49 -1.14 7.63
C ILE A 30 5.06 -1.56 6.23
N LEU A 31 5.43 -0.80 5.20
CA LEU A 31 5.16 -1.18 3.80
C LEU A 31 5.81 -2.52 3.46
N LYS A 32 7.07 -2.74 3.86
CA LYS A 32 7.76 -4.03 3.67
C LYS A 32 7.11 -5.17 4.45
N LEU A 33 6.73 -4.91 5.71
CA LEU A 33 6.08 -5.91 6.56
C LEU A 33 4.79 -6.44 5.91
N LEU A 34 3.89 -5.54 5.50
CA LEU A 34 2.63 -5.94 4.87
C LEU A 34 2.86 -6.56 3.50
N ALA A 35 3.73 -5.98 2.67
CA ALA A 35 4.06 -6.55 1.36
C ALA A 35 4.63 -7.97 1.45
N SER A 36 5.41 -8.28 2.49
CA SER A 36 5.97 -9.63 2.70
C SER A 36 4.93 -10.70 3.05
N GLN A 37 3.73 -10.28 3.48
CA GLN A 37 2.63 -11.18 3.80
C GLN A 37 1.76 -11.47 2.55
N LEU A 38 1.90 -10.66 1.50
CA LEU A 38 1.19 -10.81 0.24
C LEU A 38 1.94 -11.78 -0.70
N LYS A 39 1.19 -12.40 -1.62
CA LYS A 39 1.73 -13.47 -2.48
C LYS A 39 2.60 -12.97 -3.62
N HIS A 40 2.34 -11.77 -4.12
CA HIS A 40 3.01 -11.23 -5.29
C HIS A 40 3.71 -9.92 -4.98
N LEU A 41 4.82 -9.67 -5.68
CA LEU A 41 5.56 -8.40 -5.60
C LEU A 41 4.96 -7.32 -6.52
N GLU A 42 4.12 -7.73 -7.45
CA GLU A 42 3.46 -6.89 -8.43
C GLU A 42 2.04 -7.40 -8.62
N TYR A 43 1.10 -6.49 -8.77
CA TYR A 43 -0.30 -6.79 -9.06
C TYR A 43 -0.77 -5.90 -10.20
N HIS A 44 -1.81 -6.34 -10.90
CA HIS A 44 -2.50 -5.57 -11.90
C HIS A 44 -3.67 -4.84 -11.23
N ILE A 45 -3.71 -3.52 -11.39
CA ILE A 45 -4.79 -2.65 -10.89
C ILE A 45 -5.58 -2.15 -12.10
N LEU A 46 -6.91 -2.20 -12.01
CA LEU A 46 -7.77 -1.56 -13.00
C LEU A 46 -7.74 -0.05 -12.80
N GLN A 47 -7.47 0.67 -13.88
CA GLN A 47 -7.28 2.10 -13.90
C GLN A 47 -7.97 2.71 -15.12
N THR A 48 -8.63 3.85 -14.95
CA THR A 48 -9.20 4.66 -16.02
C THR A 48 -8.11 5.38 -16.82
N LEU A 49 -8.42 5.88 -18.03
CA LEU A 49 -7.43 6.59 -18.86
C LEU A 49 -6.89 7.89 -18.25
N ASP A 50 -7.58 8.48 -17.27
CA ASP A 50 -7.13 9.63 -16.47
C ASP A 50 -6.35 9.21 -15.22
N GLU A 51 -5.88 7.97 -15.17
CA GLU A 51 -5.05 7.39 -14.11
C GLU A 51 -5.76 7.16 -12.77
N GLY A 52 -7.09 7.27 -12.71
CA GLY A 52 -7.89 6.92 -11.53
C GLY A 52 -8.03 5.41 -11.33
N TRP A 53 -7.85 4.90 -10.12
CA TRP A 53 -8.09 3.48 -9.84
C TRP A 53 -9.58 3.18 -9.77
N VAL A 54 -9.99 2.06 -10.37
CA VAL A 54 -11.38 1.61 -10.36
C VAL A 54 -11.76 1.13 -8.95
N VAL A 55 -12.77 1.78 -8.38
CA VAL A 55 -13.30 1.47 -7.05
C VAL A 55 -14.63 0.74 -7.19
N THR A 56 -14.73 -0.41 -6.52
CA THR A 56 -15.98 -1.18 -6.40
C THR A 56 -16.65 -0.86 -5.07
N THR A 57 -17.87 -0.33 -5.12
CA THR A 57 -18.68 -0.14 -3.92
C THR A 57 -19.46 -1.41 -3.60
N LEU A 58 -19.17 -2.00 -2.45
CA LEU A 58 -19.88 -3.17 -1.92
C LEU A 58 -20.89 -2.70 -0.86
N SER A 59 -22.17 -2.88 -1.14
CA SER A 59 -23.25 -2.65 -0.17
C SER A 59 -23.60 -3.95 0.57
N ASN A 60 -23.62 -3.92 1.90
CA ASN A 60 -24.11 -5.06 2.67
C ASN A 60 -25.65 -5.18 2.54
N ARG A 61 -26.17 -6.27 1.98
CA ARG A 61 -27.63 -6.47 1.84
C ARG A 61 -28.39 -6.43 3.17
N ALA A 62 -27.74 -6.79 4.29
CA ALA A 62 -28.35 -6.76 5.61
C ALA A 62 -28.22 -5.38 6.30
N GLN A 63 -27.27 -4.55 5.85
CA GLN A 63 -27.03 -3.19 6.35
C GLN A 63 -26.67 -2.28 5.17
N PRO A 64 -27.66 -1.83 4.39
CA PRO A 64 -27.42 -1.08 3.14
C PRO A 64 -26.62 0.21 3.36
N ASP A 65 -26.73 0.79 4.56
CA ASP A 65 -26.03 2.03 4.94
C ASP A 65 -24.52 1.82 5.17
N VAL A 66 -24.05 0.56 5.21
CA VAL A 66 -22.63 0.24 5.31
C VAL A 66 -22.12 -0.11 3.92
N GLU A 67 -21.62 0.92 3.24
CA GLU A 67 -20.91 0.80 1.97
C GLU A 67 -19.41 0.63 2.21
N LYS A 68 -18.80 -0.23 1.38
CA LYS A 68 -17.38 -0.48 1.42
C LYS A 68 -16.79 -0.26 0.03
N ASN A 69 -15.92 0.73 -0.08
CA ASN A 69 -15.21 1.04 -1.31
C ASN A 69 -13.91 0.23 -1.38
N VAL A 70 -13.84 -0.70 -2.33
CA VAL A 70 -12.76 -1.68 -2.46
C VAL A 70 -12.09 -1.55 -3.82
N ILE A 71 -10.76 -1.66 -3.83
CA ILE A 71 -10.00 -1.88 -5.05
C ILE A 71 -9.53 -3.34 -5.08
N TYR A 72 -9.51 -3.92 -6.27
CA TYR A 72 -9.01 -5.27 -6.50
C TYR A 72 -7.62 -5.22 -7.14
N ALA A 73 -6.70 -5.99 -6.57
CA ALA A 73 -5.35 -6.19 -7.05
C ALA A 73 -5.21 -7.62 -7.57
N PHE A 74 -5.08 -7.74 -8.90
CA PHE A 74 -5.11 -9.02 -9.61
C PHE A 74 -3.69 -9.56 -9.82
N PRO A 75 -3.43 -10.88 -9.68
CA PRO A 75 -2.09 -11.42 -9.82
C PRO A 75 -1.65 -11.46 -11.29
N THR A 76 -2.58 -11.47 -12.25
CA THR A 76 -2.28 -11.45 -13.68
C THR A 76 -3.14 -10.46 -14.44
N LEU A 77 -2.68 -10.06 -15.63
CA LEU A 77 -3.46 -9.27 -16.58
C LEU A 77 -4.74 -10.00 -17.02
N ALA A 78 -4.69 -11.32 -17.17
CA ALA A 78 -5.85 -12.12 -17.57
C ALA A 78 -6.95 -12.07 -16.49
N ASP A 79 -6.58 -12.20 -15.22
CA ASP A 79 -7.50 -12.09 -14.09
C ASP A 79 -8.21 -10.73 -14.04
N ALA A 80 -7.47 -9.65 -14.34
CA ALA A 80 -8.04 -8.30 -14.40
C ALA A 80 -9.01 -8.14 -15.59
N GLY A 81 -8.70 -8.74 -16.73
CA GLY A 81 -9.56 -8.75 -17.92
C GLY A 81 -10.84 -9.57 -17.70
N ASP A 82 -10.73 -10.76 -17.11
CA ASP A 82 -11.87 -11.65 -16.81
C ASP A 82 -12.83 -11.03 -15.78
N PHE A 83 -12.32 -10.20 -14.87
CA PHE A 83 -13.13 -9.47 -13.91
C PHE A 83 -14.01 -8.39 -14.56
N GLN A 84 -13.55 -7.77 -15.64
CA GLN A 84 -14.34 -6.81 -16.41
C GLN A 84 -15.45 -7.55 -17.17
N SER A 85 -16.60 -7.73 -16.52
CA SER A 85 -17.74 -8.49 -17.06
C SER A 85 -18.32 -7.86 -18.34
N SER A 86 -18.08 -6.57 -18.55
CA SER A 86 -18.28 -5.85 -19.81
C SER A 86 -16.98 -5.10 -20.13
N TRP A 87 -16.44 -5.32 -21.33
CA TRP A 87 -15.29 -4.56 -21.82
C TRP A 87 -15.62 -3.06 -21.81
N ASP A 88 -14.91 -2.28 -20.99
CA ASP A 88 -14.92 -0.82 -21.02
C ASP A 88 -13.60 -0.35 -21.67
N PRO A 89 -13.62 0.25 -22.86
CA PRO A 89 -12.39 0.70 -23.53
C PRO A 89 -11.69 1.85 -22.79
N GLN A 90 -12.33 2.45 -21.78
CA GLN A 90 -11.73 3.50 -20.95
C GLN A 90 -11.04 2.97 -19.69
N VAL A 91 -11.02 1.65 -19.49
CA VAL A 91 -10.35 1.02 -18.35
C VAL A 91 -9.29 0.04 -18.83
N ILE A 92 -8.09 0.20 -18.29
CA ILE A 92 -6.93 -0.65 -18.56
C ILE A 92 -6.45 -1.30 -17.26
N ALA A 93 -5.73 -2.41 -17.38
CA ALA A 93 -5.05 -3.04 -16.25
C ALA A 93 -3.56 -2.70 -16.31
N VAL A 94 -3.03 -2.10 -15.26
CA VAL A 94 -1.62 -1.69 -15.18
C VAL A 94 -0.88 -2.47 -14.09
N PRO A 95 0.36 -2.92 -14.35
CA PRO A 95 1.19 -3.54 -13.31
C PRO A 95 1.67 -2.47 -12.32
N VAL A 96 1.49 -2.73 -11.03
CA VAL A 96 1.89 -1.86 -9.93
C VAL A 96 2.62 -2.67 -8.87
N ALA A 97 3.79 -2.18 -8.47
CA ALA A 97 4.58 -2.75 -7.39
C ALA A 97 3.78 -2.76 -6.06
N VAL A 98 3.81 -3.88 -5.34
CA VAL A 98 2.99 -4.08 -4.13
C VAL A 98 3.19 -3.00 -3.07
N THR A 99 4.43 -2.53 -2.89
CA THR A 99 4.73 -1.43 -1.95
C THR A 99 4.15 -0.09 -2.39
N HIS A 100 4.08 0.16 -3.70
CA HIS A 100 3.47 1.36 -4.27
C HIS A 100 1.95 1.32 -4.09
N ILE A 101 1.34 0.13 -4.23
CA ILE A 101 -0.08 -0.07 -3.95
C ILE A 101 -0.40 0.31 -2.50
N LEU A 102 0.36 -0.25 -1.55
CA LEU A 102 0.20 0.03 -0.12
C LEU A 102 0.46 1.51 0.20
N PHE A 103 1.45 2.14 -0.43
CA PHE A 103 1.73 3.55 -0.24
C PHE A 103 0.59 4.45 -0.76
N GLN A 104 0.15 4.23 -2.00
CA GLN A 104 -0.90 5.02 -2.64
C GLN A 104 -2.26 4.87 -1.95
N MET A 105 -2.53 3.71 -1.35
CA MET A 105 -3.71 3.48 -0.50
C MET A 105 -3.87 4.53 0.62
N LEU A 106 -2.77 5.09 1.13
CA LEU A 106 -2.82 6.14 2.15
C LEU A 106 -3.50 7.42 1.66
N ALA A 107 -3.32 7.73 0.38
CA ALA A 107 -3.84 8.93 -0.28
C ALA A 107 -5.28 8.77 -0.80
N LEU A 108 -5.80 7.55 -0.91
CA LEU A 108 -7.14 7.27 -1.41
C LEU A 108 -8.18 7.36 -0.30
N GLU A 109 -8.65 8.57 0.00
CA GLU A 109 -9.51 8.84 1.16
C GLU A 109 -10.82 8.06 1.19
N THR A 110 -11.42 7.85 0.01
CA THR A 110 -12.71 7.15 -0.13
C THR A 110 -12.57 5.63 -0.09
N VAL A 111 -11.35 5.09 -0.21
CA VAL A 111 -11.08 3.65 -0.25
C VAL A 111 -10.97 3.10 1.15
N THR A 112 -11.72 2.04 1.41
CA THR A 112 -11.73 1.34 2.70
C THR A 112 -10.70 0.22 2.76
N SER A 113 -10.48 -0.48 1.65
CA SER A 113 -9.57 -1.62 1.58
C SER A 113 -9.11 -1.92 0.15
N ILE A 114 -8.01 -2.67 0.04
CA ILE A 114 -7.57 -3.30 -1.19
C ILE A 114 -7.54 -4.81 -0.98
N VAL A 115 -8.12 -5.56 -1.91
CA VAL A 115 -8.12 -7.03 -1.90
C VAL A 115 -7.07 -7.52 -2.89
N PHE A 116 -6.07 -8.22 -2.37
CA PHE A 116 -4.98 -8.80 -3.14
C PHE A 116 -5.28 -10.28 -3.39
N PHE A 117 -5.57 -10.64 -4.65
CA PHE A 117 -5.88 -12.02 -4.98
C PHE A 117 -4.61 -12.89 -4.99
N ASP A 118 -4.72 -14.07 -4.38
CA ASP A 118 -3.54 -14.88 -4.07
C ASP A 118 -3.09 -15.75 -5.24
N THR A 119 -4.03 -16.30 -6.00
CA THR A 119 -3.76 -17.34 -7.01
C THR A 119 -4.34 -16.95 -8.35
N PRO A 120 -3.55 -16.96 -9.44
CA PRO A 120 -4.06 -16.75 -10.79
C PRO A 120 -5.24 -17.68 -11.13
N GLY A 121 -6.28 -17.15 -11.75
CA GLY A 121 -7.51 -17.86 -12.08
C GLY A 121 -8.46 -18.10 -10.90
N ASN A 122 -8.14 -17.61 -9.69
CA ASN A 122 -9.00 -17.73 -8.51
C ASN A 122 -9.25 -16.39 -7.83
N LEU A 123 -10.37 -15.76 -8.19
CA LEU A 123 -10.84 -14.49 -7.60
C LEU A 123 -11.73 -14.67 -6.36
N ALA A 124 -11.83 -15.89 -5.82
CA ALA A 124 -12.58 -16.16 -4.59
C ALA A 124 -11.71 -16.08 -3.33
N ALA A 125 -10.38 -16.16 -3.48
CA ALA A 125 -9.43 -16.12 -2.38
C ALA A 125 -8.46 -14.94 -2.53
N GLY A 126 -8.47 -14.04 -1.55
CA GLY A 126 -7.57 -12.91 -1.50
C GLY A 126 -7.34 -12.42 -0.09
N THR A 127 -6.22 -11.76 0.11
CA THR A 127 -5.86 -11.09 1.36
C THR A 127 -6.35 -9.65 1.30
N GLU A 128 -7.22 -9.26 2.23
CA GLU A 128 -7.68 -7.88 2.33
C GLU A 128 -6.74 -7.08 3.24
N VAL A 129 -6.26 -5.95 2.74
CA VAL A 129 -5.59 -4.93 3.56
C VAL A 129 -6.55 -3.75 3.72
N ARG A 130 -6.85 -3.39 4.98
CA ARG A 130 -7.72 -2.26 5.32
C ARG A 130 -6.90 -0.98 5.52
N ARG A 131 -7.44 0.15 5.06
CA ARG A 131 -6.75 1.45 5.13
C ARG A 131 -6.47 1.85 6.57
N ASP A 132 -7.48 1.70 7.43
CA ASP A 132 -7.40 2.03 8.85
C ASP A 132 -6.35 1.17 9.58
N ASP A 133 -6.19 -0.09 9.18
CA ASP A 133 -5.20 -1.00 9.77
C ASP A 133 -3.78 -0.55 9.40
N LEU A 134 -3.56 -0.24 8.11
CA LEU A 134 -2.31 0.32 7.63
C LEU A 134 -1.97 1.65 8.33
N GLN A 135 -2.93 2.56 8.44
CA GLN A 135 -2.75 3.84 9.12
C GLN A 135 -2.39 3.67 10.60
N ARG A 136 -3.07 2.75 11.31
CA ARG A 136 -2.76 2.44 12.71
C ARG A 136 -1.36 1.85 12.90
N LEU A 137 -0.94 0.98 11.99
CA LEU A 137 0.42 0.41 12.01
C LEU A 137 1.48 1.50 11.81
N ILE A 138 1.27 2.40 10.83
CA ILE A 138 2.16 3.55 10.60
C ILE A 138 2.22 4.47 11.82
N GLN A 139 1.07 4.80 12.41
CA GLN A 139 1.02 5.66 13.58
C GLN A 139 1.78 5.04 14.76
N THR A 140 1.62 3.73 14.97
CA THR A 140 2.34 2.98 16.01
C THR A 140 3.85 3.00 15.79
N GLN A 141 4.30 2.78 14.54
CA GLN A 141 5.72 2.83 14.17
C GLN A 141 6.35 4.20 14.44
N ILE A 142 5.66 5.27 14.04
CA ILE A 142 6.13 6.64 14.22
C ILE A 142 6.26 6.94 15.72
N GLN A 143 5.25 6.60 16.53
CA GLN A 143 5.30 6.78 17.99
C GLN A 143 6.48 6.03 18.63
N GLN A 144 6.72 4.77 18.25
CA GLN A 144 7.84 3.98 18.78
C GLN A 144 9.20 4.57 18.39
N THR A 145 9.33 5.10 17.17
CA THR A 145 10.56 5.73 16.68
C THR A 145 10.84 7.05 17.40
N HIS A 146 9.81 7.80 17.80
CA HIS A 146 9.97 9.03 18.61
C HIS A 146 10.24 8.75 20.09
N LEU A 147 9.83 7.59 20.63
CA LEU A 147 10.04 7.20 22.03
C LEU A 147 11.43 6.60 22.31
N THR A 148 12.24 6.34 21.28
CA THR A 148 13.65 5.94 21.47
C THR A 148 14.52 7.20 21.50
N PRO A 149 14.97 7.69 22.67
CA PRO A 149 15.99 8.72 22.69
C PRO A 149 17.22 8.15 21.99
N ARG A 150 17.74 8.89 21.00
CA ARG A 150 19.08 8.65 20.46
C ARG A 150 20.05 8.64 21.64
N SER A 151 20.46 7.46 22.08
CA SER A 151 21.54 7.31 23.03
C SER A 151 22.78 7.92 22.40
N TYR A 152 23.06 9.18 22.70
CA TYR A 152 24.36 9.77 22.45
C TYR A 152 25.37 8.94 23.25
N PRO A 153 26.42 8.38 22.63
CA PRO A 153 27.53 7.86 23.39
C PRO A 153 28.19 9.07 24.06
N SER A 154 27.89 9.27 25.35
CA SER A 154 28.60 10.22 26.22
C SER A 154 30.04 9.75 26.38
N ASN A 155 30.86 9.99 25.36
CA ASN A 155 32.31 9.84 25.41
C ASN A 155 32.89 11.14 25.99
N ILE A 156 32.50 11.46 27.23
CA ILE A 156 33.11 12.54 28.01
C ILE A 156 34.14 11.86 28.91
N PRO A 157 35.46 12.03 28.68
CA PRO A 157 36.47 11.52 29.59
C PRO A 157 36.37 12.27 30.92
N PRO A 158 36.61 11.60 32.06
CA PRO A 158 36.62 12.26 33.36
C PRO A 158 37.81 13.22 33.40
N ASN A 159 37.52 14.53 33.46
CA ASN A 159 38.54 15.52 33.75
C ASN A 159 38.86 15.48 35.25
N ILE A 160 40.14 15.28 35.56
CA ILE A 160 40.76 15.34 36.88
C ILE A 160 40.86 16.82 37.28
N ALA A 161 40.29 17.19 38.43
CA ALA A 161 40.66 18.39 39.20
C ALA A 161 40.35 18.14 40.68
#